data_AF-A0A515KS39-F1
#
_entry.id   AF-A0A515KS39-F1
#
_cell.length_a   1.000
_cell.length_b   1.000
_cell.length_c   1.000
_cell.angle_alpha   90.00
_cell.angle_beta   90.00
_cell.angle_gamma   90.00
#
_symmetry.space_group_name_H-M   'P 1'
#
loop_
_entity.id
_entity.type
_entity.pdbx_description
1 polymer ?
#
loop_
_entity_poly.entity_id
_entity_poly.type
_entity_poly.pdbx_seq_one_letter_code
_entity_poly.pdbx_strand_id
1 'polypeptide(L)'
;MGAAMTLIAVSPAAAMPQAVAISAGSFFAAATQCETRDLISAGQTAALRKALDRYLSASDRRQIEAGYNRGLKDSTLYVVELKSWEPFTPDSASCYRVQGVLDDYKSHLDPA
;
A
#
# COMPACT_ATOMS: atom_id res chain seq x y z
N MET A 1 -35.10 -16.29 34.12
CA MET A 1 -34.40 -16.73 32.90
C MET A 1 -33.95 -15.47 32.18
N GLY A 2 -32.70 -15.04 32.42
CA GLY A 2 -32.18 -13.76 31.92
C GLY A 2 -31.43 -13.96 30.60
N ALA A 3 -31.74 -13.12 29.62
CA ALA A 3 -31.22 -13.16 28.26
C ALA A 3 -29.68 -13.03 28.21
N ALA A 4 -29.03 -13.94 27.49
CA ALA A 4 -27.63 -13.82 27.15
C ALA A 4 -27.47 -12.78 26.03
N MET A 5 -26.91 -11.61 26.35
CA MET A 5 -26.41 -10.66 25.37
C MET A 5 -25.21 -11.27 24.66
N THR A 6 -25.40 -11.69 23.41
CA THR A 6 -24.31 -12.07 22.51
C THR A 6 -23.55 -10.80 22.13
N LEU A 7 -22.42 -10.57 22.77
CA LEU A 7 -21.42 -9.59 22.35
C LEU A 7 -20.94 -10.01 20.95
N ILE A 8 -21.36 -9.28 19.92
CA ILE A 8 -20.79 -9.39 18.58
C ILE A 8 -19.34 -8.93 18.70
N ALA A 9 -18.43 -9.88 18.84
CA ALA A 9 -17.00 -9.62 18.79
C ALA A 9 -16.69 -9.09 17.38
N VAL A 10 -16.51 -7.78 17.26
CA VAL A 10 -15.88 -7.16 16.10
C VAL A 10 -14.52 -7.83 15.99
N SER A 11 -14.37 -8.75 15.03
CA SER A 11 -13.11 -9.44 14.81
C SER A 11 -12.06 -8.36 14.53
N PRO A 12 -10.88 -8.41 15.17
CA PRO A 12 -9.80 -7.51 14.79
C PRO A 12 -9.58 -7.71 13.30
N ALA A 13 -9.58 -6.61 12.52
CA ALA A 13 -9.24 -6.65 11.11
C ALA A 13 -8.00 -7.55 10.95
N ALA A 14 -8.16 -8.66 10.23
CA ALA A 14 -7.12 -9.67 10.15
C ALA A 14 -5.83 -9.01 9.67
N ALA A 15 -4.75 -9.18 10.43
CA ALA A 15 -3.46 -8.57 10.10
C ALA A 15 -3.04 -8.96 8.68
N MET A 16 -2.54 -7.99 7.92
CA MET A 16 -2.14 -8.22 6.55
C MET A 16 -0.97 -9.21 6.51
N PRO A 17 -0.93 -10.19 5.58
CA PRO A 17 0.24 -11.04 5.43
C PRO A 17 1.47 -10.17 5.18
N GLN A 18 2.59 -10.47 5.85
CA GLN A 18 3.80 -9.64 5.81
C GLN A 18 4.24 -9.30 4.38
N ALA A 19 4.26 -10.31 3.49
CA ALA A 19 4.63 -10.14 2.09
C ALA A 19 3.75 -9.11 1.36
N VAL A 20 2.45 -9.10 1.66
CA VAL A 20 1.48 -8.17 1.06
C VAL A 20 1.73 -6.75 1.58
N ALA A 21 2.00 -6.60 2.88
CA ALA A 21 2.32 -5.30 3.47
C ALA A 21 3.64 -4.72 2.89
N ILE A 22 4.67 -5.54 2.74
CA ILE A 22 5.93 -5.14 2.09
C ILE A 22 5.69 -4.75 0.62
N SER A 23 4.90 -5.55 -0.11
CA SER A 23 4.55 -5.28 -1.51
C SER A 23 3.83 -3.94 -1.66
N ALA A 24 2.81 -3.68 -0.84
CA ALA A 24 2.09 -2.40 -0.81
C ALA A 24 3.02 -1.22 -0.53
N GLY A 25 3.93 -1.38 0.44
CA GLY A 25 4.99 -0.39 0.71
C GLY A 25 5.85 -0.08 -0.51
N SER A 26 6.38 -1.13 -1.15
CA SER A 26 7.22 -0.97 -2.35
C SER A 26 6.47 -0.34 -3.52
N PHE A 27 5.17 -0.62 -3.64
CA PHE A 27 4.31 0.00 -4.63
C PHE A 27 4.15 1.51 -4.41
N PHE A 28 3.94 1.95 -3.15
CA PHE A 28 3.93 3.37 -2.83
C PHE A 28 5.28 4.04 -3.10
N ALA A 29 6.39 3.31 -2.98
CA ALA A 29 7.70 3.85 -3.38
C ALA A 29 7.77 4.08 -4.90
N ALA A 30 7.32 3.11 -5.70
CA ALA A 30 7.23 3.25 -7.15
C ALA A 30 6.34 4.44 -7.57
N ALA A 31 5.19 4.60 -6.90
CA ALA A 31 4.30 5.74 -7.10
C ALA A 31 4.98 7.08 -6.78
N THR A 32 5.70 7.17 -5.66
CA THR A 32 6.48 8.36 -5.29
C THR A 32 7.56 8.69 -6.33
N GLN A 33 8.22 7.67 -6.88
CA GLN A 33 9.20 7.87 -7.96
C GLN A 33 8.53 8.37 -9.24
N CYS A 34 7.34 7.87 -9.58
CA CYS A 34 6.55 8.36 -10.70
C CYS A 34 6.11 9.82 -10.53
N GLU A 35 5.66 10.21 -9.32
CA GLU A 35 5.34 11.61 -8.98
C GLU A 35 6.57 12.51 -9.12
N THR A 36 7.73 12.07 -8.63
CA THR A 36 8.99 12.83 -8.70
C THR A 36 9.45 13.08 -10.14
N ARG A 37 9.00 12.27 -11.10
CA ARG A 37 9.32 12.42 -12.54
C ARG A 37 8.21 13.10 -13.33
N ASP A 38 7.20 13.65 -12.66
CA ASP A 38 6.02 14.27 -13.28
C ASP A 38 5.28 13.34 -14.26
N LEU A 39 5.35 12.02 -14.04
CA LEU A 39 4.68 11.01 -14.86
C LEU A 39 3.27 10.68 -14.35
N ILE A 40 2.97 11.05 -13.10
CA ILE A 40 1.65 11.01 -12.47
C ILE A 40 1.50 12.24 -11.55
N SER A 41 0.27 12.60 -11.17
CA SER A 41 0.05 13.82 -10.37
C SER A 41 0.70 13.71 -8.99
N ALA A 42 1.44 14.74 -8.60
CA ALA A 42 2.17 14.78 -7.34
C ALA A 42 1.24 14.78 -6.10
N GLY A 43 1.72 14.18 -5.01
CA GLY A 43 1.09 14.23 -3.68
C GLY A 43 -0.03 13.22 -3.46
N GLN A 44 -0.45 12.48 -4.49
CA GLN A 44 -1.50 11.46 -4.39
C GLN A 44 -1.07 10.32 -3.47
N THR A 45 0.18 9.88 -3.59
CA THR A 45 0.76 8.78 -2.82
C THR A 45 0.82 9.13 -1.33
N ALA A 46 1.31 10.33 -1.00
CA ALA A 46 1.40 10.78 0.38
C ALA A 46 0.00 10.91 1.03
N ALA A 47 -0.98 11.46 0.30
CA ALA A 47 -2.35 11.57 0.77
C ALA A 47 -2.97 10.18 1.03
N LEU A 48 -2.78 9.24 0.10
CA LEU A 48 -3.31 7.89 0.20
C LEU A 48 -2.71 7.10 1.35
N ARG A 49 -1.38 7.18 1.54
CA ARG A 49 -0.70 6.55 2.69
C ARG A 49 -1.25 7.07 4.02
N LYS A 50 -1.45 8.38 4.13
CA LYS A 50 -2.04 9.00 5.33
C LYS A 50 -3.48 8.54 5.56
N ALA A 51 -4.28 8.36 4.50
CA ALA A 51 -5.63 7.83 4.62
C ALA A 51 -5.62 6.37 5.10
N LEU A 52 -4.69 5.55 4.57
CA LEU A 52 -4.52 4.14 4.90
C LEU A 52 -4.10 3.91 6.36
N ASP A 53 -3.29 4.80 6.95
CA ASP A 53 -2.77 4.66 8.32
C ASP A 53 -3.84 4.38 9.39
N ARG A 54 -5.08 4.84 9.17
CA ARG A 54 -6.21 4.64 10.08
C ARG A 54 -6.70 3.18 10.12
N TYR A 55 -6.39 2.40 9.10
CA TYR A 55 -6.84 1.02 8.94
C TYR A 55 -5.75 -0.02 9.23
N LEU A 56 -4.51 0.43 9.46
CA LEU A 56 -3.36 -0.44 9.61
C LEU A 56 -3.06 -0.75 11.08
N SER A 57 -2.71 -2.01 11.37
CA SER A 57 -2.09 -2.33 12.65
C SER A 57 -0.70 -1.70 12.75
N ALA A 58 -0.14 -1.65 13.97
CA ALA A 58 1.25 -1.23 14.16
C ALA A 58 2.25 -2.14 13.41
N SER A 59 1.90 -3.43 13.23
CA SER A 59 2.74 -4.35 12.46
C SER A 59 2.70 -4.04 10.97
N ASP A 60 1.51 -3.84 10.41
CA ASP A 60 1.34 -3.55 8.97
C ASP A 60 2.05 -2.25 8.60
N ARG A 61 1.94 -1.21 9.44
CA ARG A 61 2.66 0.06 9.25
C ARG A 61 4.16 -0.14 9.14
N ARG A 62 4.77 -0.94 10.02
CA ARG A 62 6.21 -1.23 9.97
C ARG A 62 6.61 -1.97 8.69
N GLN A 63 5.80 -2.92 8.24
CA GLN A 63 6.10 -3.71 7.04
C GLN A 63 5.92 -2.90 5.75
N ILE A 64 4.88 -2.07 5.69
CA ILE A 64 4.67 -1.10 4.60
C ILE A 64 5.83 -0.10 4.57
N GLU A 65 6.23 0.45 5.71
CA GLU A 65 7.35 1.39 5.78
C GLU A 65 8.68 0.73 5.37
N ALA A 66 8.92 -0.53 5.77
CA ALA A 66 10.08 -1.29 5.32
C ALA A 66 10.07 -1.50 3.79
N GLY A 67 8.91 -1.86 3.24
CA GLY A 67 8.69 -2.01 1.80
C GLY A 67 8.96 -0.71 1.04
N TYR A 68 8.41 0.39 1.54
CA TYR A 68 8.54 1.73 0.97
C TYR A 68 9.99 2.20 0.95
N ASN A 69 10.66 2.14 2.10
CA ASN A 69 12.04 2.61 2.22
C ASN A 69 13.00 1.82 1.33
N ARG A 70 12.84 0.50 1.25
CA ARG A 70 13.65 -0.33 0.36
C ARG A 70 13.33 -0.07 -1.11
N GLY A 71 12.05 0.01 -1.46
CA GLY A 71 11.63 0.28 -2.85
C GLY A 71 12.17 1.61 -3.37
N LEU A 72 12.19 2.66 -2.53
CA LEU A 72 12.79 3.95 -2.89
C LEU A 72 14.31 3.86 -3.04
N LYS A 73 14.97 3.23 -2.07
CA LYS A 73 16.43 3.15 -2.02
C LYS A 73 17.00 2.38 -3.21
N ASP A 74 16.41 1.23 -3.52
CA ASP A 74 16.94 0.29 -4.50
C ASP A 74 16.23 0.42 -5.87
N SER A 75 15.17 1.22 -5.96
CA SER A 75 14.27 1.29 -7.14
C SER A 75 13.73 -0.08 -7.53
N THR A 76 13.07 -0.74 -6.58
CA THR A 76 12.56 -2.12 -6.72
C THR A 76 11.14 -2.28 -6.18
N LEU A 77 10.39 -3.22 -6.75
CA LEU A 77 9.08 -3.68 -6.27
C LEU A 77 9.20 -5.06 -5.64
N TYR A 78 8.51 -5.31 -4.53
CA TYR A 78 8.40 -6.65 -3.97
C TYR A 78 7.20 -7.37 -4.60
N VAL A 79 7.47 -8.44 -5.35
CA VAL A 79 6.45 -9.24 -6.04
C VAL A 79 6.10 -10.45 -5.16
N VAL A 80 4.87 -10.49 -4.66
CA VAL A 80 4.43 -11.48 -3.66
C VAL A 80 4.50 -12.90 -4.21
N GLU A 81 4.11 -13.09 -5.47
CA GLU A 81 4.07 -14.37 -6.16
C GLU A 81 5.48 -14.97 -6.32
N LEU A 82 6.45 -14.10 -6.62
CA LEU A 82 7.86 -14.49 -6.82
C LEU A 82 8.64 -14.52 -5.50
N LYS A 83 8.10 -13.88 -4.44
CA LYS A 83 8.75 -13.66 -3.15
C LYS A 83 10.10 -12.95 -3.29
N SER A 84 10.25 -12.13 -4.31
CA SER A 84 11.49 -11.46 -4.70
C SER A 84 11.31 -9.96 -4.89
N TRP A 85 12.45 -9.25 -4.91
CA TRP A 85 12.52 -7.85 -5.26
C TRP A 85 12.88 -7.74 -6.74
N GLU A 86 12.01 -7.11 -7.51
CA GLU A 86 12.17 -6.91 -8.95
C GLU A 86 12.53 -5.45 -9.24
N PRO A 87 13.45 -5.18 -10.18
CA PRO A 87 13.77 -3.82 -10.60
C PRO A 87 12.53 -3.07 -11.08
N PHE A 88 12.43 -1.80 -10.70
CA PHE A 88 11.39 -0.88 -11.19
C PHE A 88 12.04 0.30 -11.91
N THR A 89 11.59 0.53 -13.15
CA THR A 89 11.99 1.71 -13.92
C THR A 89 10.79 2.64 -14.04
N PRO A 90 10.83 3.86 -13.47
CA PRO A 90 9.74 4.83 -13.58
C PRO A 90 9.75 5.47 -14.97
N ASP A 91 9.25 4.76 -15.97
CA ASP A 91 8.92 5.25 -17.30
C ASP A 91 7.40 5.47 -17.47
N SER A 92 6.97 6.09 -18.56
CA SER A 92 5.57 6.43 -18.79
C SER A 92 4.63 5.22 -18.75
N ALA A 93 5.04 4.08 -19.30
CA ALA A 93 4.22 2.88 -19.32
C ALA A 93 4.06 2.25 -17.92
N SER A 94 5.15 2.21 -17.16
CA SER A 94 5.16 1.69 -15.80
C SER A 94 4.41 2.61 -14.85
N CYS A 95 4.58 3.92 -14.97
CA CYS A 95 3.87 4.90 -14.16
C CYS A 95 2.37 4.96 -14.47
N TYR A 96 1.95 4.71 -15.72
CA TYR A 96 0.53 4.55 -16.05
C TYR A 96 -0.09 3.34 -15.33
N ARG A 97 0.60 2.21 -15.27
CA ARG A 97 0.12 1.03 -14.50
C ARG A 97 0.05 1.33 -13.00
N VAL A 98 1.04 2.04 -12.46
CA VAL A 98 1.04 2.49 -11.07
C VAL A 98 -0.11 3.45 -10.79
N GLN A 99 -0.43 4.38 -11.69
CA GLN A 99 -1.60 5.25 -11.54
C GLN A 99 -2.89 4.43 -11.43
N GLY A 100 -3.09 3.42 -12.28
CA GLY A 100 -4.28 2.57 -12.22
C GLY A 100 -4.45 1.90 -10.85
N VAL A 101 -3.38 1.33 -10.30
CA VAL A 101 -3.44 0.72 -8.97
C VAL A 101 -3.66 1.76 -7.86
N LEU A 102 -3.09 2.96 -7.95
CA LEU A 102 -3.40 4.05 -7.01
C LEU A 102 -4.89 4.42 -7.04
N ASP A 103 -5.49 4.46 -8.22
CA ASP A 103 -6.91 4.79 -8.38
C ASP A 103 -7.80 3.70 -7.79
N ASP A 104 -7.43 2.43 -7.93
CA ASP A 104 -8.11 1.33 -7.24
C ASP A 104 -8.05 1.50 -5.72
N TYR A 105 -6.87 1.80 -5.15
CA TYR A 105 -6.74 2.05 -3.71
C TYR A 105 -7.61 3.22 -3.23
N LYS A 106 -7.67 4.31 -3.99
CA LYS A 106 -8.54 5.45 -3.65
C LYS A 106 -10.00 5.03 -3.62
N SER A 107 -10.47 4.28 -4.63
CA SER A 107 -11.86 3.83 -4.70
C SER A 107 -12.28 2.97 -3.50
N HIS A 108 -11.33 2.25 -2.89
CA HIS A 108 -11.57 1.42 -1.72
C HIS A 108 -11.46 2.17 -0.38
N LEU A 109 -10.62 3.20 -0.28
CA LEU A 109 -10.39 3.94 0.97
C LEU A 109 -11.30 5.16 1.13
N ASP A 110 -11.79 5.70 0.02
CA ASP A 110 -12.71 6.84 -0.03
C ASP A 110 -13.69 6.65 -1.21
N PRO A 111 -14.67 5.74 -1.09
CA PRO A 111 -15.76 5.66 -2.05
C PRO A 111 -16.61 6.92 -1.82
N ALA A 112 -16.39 7.93 -2.67
CA ALA A 112 -17.18 9.16 -2.68
C ALA A 112 -18.69 8.89 -2.65
#